data_AF-A0A918GFQ7-F1
#
_entry.id   AF-A0A918GFQ7-F1
#
_cell.length_a   1.000
_cell.length_b   1.000
_cell.length_c   1.000
_cell.angle_alpha   90.00
_cell.angle_beta   90.00
_cell.angle_gamma   90.00
#
_symmetry.space_group_name_H-M   'P 1'
#
loop_
_entity.id
_entity.type
_entity.pdbx_description
1 polymer ?
#
loop_
_entity_poly.entity_id
_entity_poly.type
_entity_poly.pdbx_seq_one_letter_code
_entity_poly.pdbx_strand_id
1 'polypeptide(L)'
;MAADERFTESVRRAAQLGFDGKWVIHPCQIQAVNEVFTPSADEVTRARAVLAALQEGHDRAQGAVTLDGRMIDEAVALAARRVLAKAGGSRV
;
A
#
# COMPACT_ATOMS: atom_id res chain seq x y z
N MET A 1 5.00 24.37 12.57
CA MET A 1 3.72 23.92 13.15
C MET A 1 3.33 22.63 12.45
N ALA A 2 3.04 21.55 13.18
CA ALA A 2 2.61 20.28 12.59
C ALA A 2 1.12 20.31 12.24
N ALA A 3 0.65 19.35 11.43
CA ALA A 3 -0.78 19.12 11.28
C ALA A 3 -1.41 18.75 12.63
N ASP A 4 -2.66 19.14 12.85
CA ASP A 4 -3.37 18.75 14.06
C ASP A 4 -3.72 17.25 14.05
N GLU A 5 -4.01 16.71 15.22
CA GLU A 5 -4.30 15.29 15.43
C GLU A 5 -5.57 14.84 14.69
N ARG A 6 -6.62 15.67 14.66
CA ARG A 6 -7.89 15.34 13.97
C ARG A 6 -7.70 15.25 12.46
N PHE A 7 -6.87 16.12 11.89
CA PHE A 7 -6.49 16.03 10.48
C PHE A 7 -5.77 14.71 10.20
N THR A 8 -4.78 14.36 11.03
CA THR A 8 -4.01 13.12 10.88
C THR A 8 -4.90 11.87 10.97
N GLU A 9 -5.85 11.83 11.90
CA GLU A 9 -6.83 10.74 11.99
C GLU A 9 -7.74 10.68 10.75
N SER A 10 -8.19 11.83 10.24
CA SER A 10 -8.98 11.90 9.00
C SER A 10 -8.20 11.35 7.79
N VAL A 11 -6.90 11.63 7.71
CA VAL A 11 -6.01 11.10 6.65
C VAL A 11 -5.93 9.57 6.75
N ARG A 12 -5.67 9.03 7.95
CA ARG A 12 -5.63 7.58 8.20
C ARG A 12 -6.94 6.89 7.85
N ARG A 13 -8.07 7.49 8.23
CA ARG A 13 -9.40 6.97 7.89
C ARG A 13 -9.62 6.93 6.38
N ALA A 14 -9.20 7.96 5.65
CA ALA A 14 -9.30 7.97 4.20
C ALA A 14 -8.45 6.86 3.56
N ALA A 15 -7.21 6.66 4.03
CA ALA A 15 -6.38 5.55 3.55
C ALA A 15 -7.02 4.17 3.80
N GLN A 16 -7.60 3.95 4.98
CA GLN A 16 -8.31 2.71 5.32
C GLN A 16 -9.54 2.43 4.44
N LEU A 17 -10.21 3.49 3.96
CA LEU A 17 -11.34 3.39 3.04
C LEU A 17 -10.91 3.17 1.57
N GLY A 18 -9.62 3.15 1.29
CA GLY A 18 -9.08 2.89 -0.06
C GLY A 18 -8.91 4.13 -0.93
N PHE A 19 -8.94 5.34 -0.36
CA PHE A 19 -8.57 6.55 -1.11
C PHE A 19 -7.06 6.56 -1.44
N ASP A 20 -6.68 7.31 -2.47
CA ASP A 20 -5.29 7.41 -2.94
C ASP A 20 -4.56 8.67 -2.44
N GLY A 21 -5.26 9.56 -1.74
CA GLY A 21 -4.69 10.78 -1.20
C GLY A 21 -5.73 11.62 -0.46
N LYS A 22 -5.29 12.79 0.03
CA LYS A 22 -6.14 13.80 0.63
C LYS A 22 -5.65 15.18 0.21
N TRP A 23 -6.58 16.06 -0.16
CA TRP A 23 -6.25 17.45 -0.46
C TRP A 23 -5.79 18.18 0.81
N VAL A 24 -4.85 19.10 0.62
CA VAL A 24 -4.30 19.96 1.67
C VAL A 24 -4.54 21.42 1.29
N ILE A 25 -4.77 22.26 2.30
CA ILE A 25 -4.96 23.72 2.12
C ILE A 25 -3.86 24.52 2.83
N HIS A 26 -3.02 23.85 3.61
CA HIS A 26 -1.92 24.49 4.34
C HIS A 26 -0.65 23.62 4.29
N PRO A 27 0.56 24.20 4.13
CA PRO A 27 1.80 23.42 3.99
C PRO A 27 2.09 22.43 5.14
N CYS A 28 1.66 22.73 6.37
CA CYS A 28 1.87 21.82 7.50
C CYS A 28 1.16 20.46 7.38
N GLN A 29 0.17 20.34 6.49
CA GLN A 29 -0.60 19.12 6.26
C GLN A 29 0.09 18.14 5.30
N ILE A 30 1.03 18.64 4.48
CA ILE A 30 1.69 17.86 3.42
C ILE A 30 2.38 16.63 4.01
N GLN A 31 3.14 16.81 5.09
CA GLN A 31 3.88 15.73 5.73
C GLN A 31 2.95 14.61 6.20
N ALA A 32 1.87 14.95 6.92
CA ALA A 32 0.92 13.97 7.43
C ALA A 32 0.21 13.18 6.31
N VAL A 33 -0.11 13.82 5.19
CA VAL A 33 -0.68 13.13 4.01
C VAL A 33 0.36 12.19 3.39
N ASN A 34 1.57 12.68 3.13
CA ASN A 34 2.61 11.88 2.49
C ASN A 34 3.02 10.68 3.33
N GLU A 35 3.14 10.82 4.65
CA GLU A 35 3.47 9.72 5.56
C GLU A 35 2.42 8.60 5.53
N VAL A 36 1.14 8.92 5.37
CA VAL A 36 0.05 7.93 5.39
C VAL A 36 -0.16 7.27 4.03
N PHE A 37 -0.05 8.01 2.93
CA PHE A 37 -0.33 7.48 1.59
C PHE A 37 0.91 6.91 0.89
N THR A 38 2.11 7.12 1.43
CA THR A 38 3.34 6.50 0.93
C THR A 38 3.50 5.11 1.57
N PRO A 39 3.56 4.02 0.78
CA PRO A 39 3.85 2.71 1.33
C PRO A 39 5.21 2.66 2.02
N SER A 40 5.26 1.96 3.16
CA SER A 40 6.50 1.64 3.86
C SER A 40 7.37 0.66 3.08
N ALA A 41 8.67 0.61 3.40
CA ALA A 41 9.59 -0.36 2.79
C ALA A 41 9.16 -1.81 3.02
N ASP A 42 8.58 -2.10 4.18
CA ASP A 42 8.08 -3.43 4.54
C ASP A 42 6.85 -3.82 3.69
N GLU A 43 5.93 -2.89 3.45
CA GLU A 43 4.79 -3.11 2.57
C GLU A 43 5.24 -3.37 1.12
N VAL A 44 6.23 -2.62 0.64
CA VAL A 44 6.82 -2.85 -0.69
C VAL A 44 7.49 -4.22 -0.77
N THR A 45 8.24 -4.61 0.26
CA THR A 45 8.91 -5.91 0.33
C THR A 45 7.89 -7.05 0.32
N ARG A 46 6.85 -6.94 1.15
CA ARG A 46 5.75 -7.90 1.21
C ARG A 46 5.02 -7.99 -0.14
N ALA A 47 4.74 -6.86 -0.78
CA ALA A 47 4.07 -6.84 -2.07
C ALA A 47 4.90 -7.57 -3.16
N ARG A 48 6.23 -7.41 -3.16
CA ARG A 48 7.12 -8.18 -4.05
C ARG A 48 7.06 -9.68 -3.75
N ALA A 49 7.12 -10.08 -2.48
CA ALA A 49 7.05 -11.47 -2.06
C ALA A 49 5.74 -12.15 -2.46
N VAL A 50 4.61 -11.45 -2.32
CA VAL A 50 3.28 -11.90 -2.76
C VAL A 50 3.27 -12.22 -4.26
N LEU A 51 3.79 -11.32 -5.09
CA LEU A 51 3.80 -11.52 -6.54
C LEU A 51 4.74 -12.66 -6.96
N ALA A 52 5.90 -12.79 -6.30
CA ALA A 52 6.82 -13.89 -6.54
C ALA A 52 6.18 -15.23 -6.18
N ALA A 53 5.57 -15.34 -5.00
CA ALA A 53 4.90 -16.57 -4.55
C ALA A 53 3.77 -16.99 -5.49
N LEU A 54 2.93 -16.04 -5.93
CA LEU A 54 1.83 -16.36 -6.85
C LEU A 54 2.37 -16.80 -8.23
N GLN A 55 3.45 -16.19 -8.72
CA GLN A 55 4.09 -16.62 -9.96
C GLN A 55 4.62 -18.06 -9.86
N GLU A 56 5.29 -18.42 -8.77
CA GLU A 56 5.73 -19.80 -8.53
C GLU A 56 4.55 -20.79 -8.46
N GLY A 57 3.41 -20.35 -7.93
CA GLY A 57 2.16 -21.11 -7.93
C GLY A 57 1.62 -21.34 -9.35
N HIS A 58 1.58 -20.29 -10.16
CA HIS A 58 1.13 -20.37 -11.56
C HIS A 58 1.99 -21.34 -12.38
N ASP A 59 3.31 -21.34 -12.18
CA ASP A 59 4.24 -22.27 -12.84
C ASP A 59 3.95 -23.74 -12.46
N ARG A 60 3.30 -23.97 -11.31
CA ARG A 60 2.83 -25.28 -10.83
C ARG A 60 1.35 -25.54 -11.10
N ALA A 61 0.71 -24.71 -11.92
CA ALA A 61 -0.73 -24.75 -12.21
C ALA A 61 -1.63 -24.62 -10.95
N GLN A 62 -1.19 -23.87 -9.94
CA GLN A 62 -1.93 -23.57 -8.72
C GLN A 62 -2.48 -22.14 -8.77
N GLY A 63 -3.79 -21.97 -8.61
CA GLY A 63 -4.45 -20.65 -8.60
C GLY A 63 -4.35 -19.90 -7.27
N ALA A 64 -3.83 -20.55 -6.23
CA ALA A 64 -3.55 -19.96 -4.93
C ALA A 64 -2.37 -20.67 -4.27
N VAL A 65 -1.59 -19.94 -3.49
CA VAL A 65 -0.42 -20.44 -2.75
C VAL A 65 -0.45 -19.98 -1.30
N THR A 66 0.36 -20.60 -0.46
CA THR A 66 0.52 -20.18 0.95
C THR A 66 1.85 -19.43 1.12
N LEU A 67 1.80 -18.21 1.64
CA LEU A 67 2.95 -17.40 2.05
C LEU A 67 2.76 -16.96 3.51
N ASP A 68 3.74 -17.22 4.37
CA ASP A 68 3.68 -16.93 5.82
C ASP A 68 2.41 -17.47 6.52
N GLY A 69 1.96 -18.65 6.11
CA GLY A 69 0.73 -19.26 6.64
C GLY A 69 -0.58 -18.59 6.18
N ARG A 70 -0.52 -17.67 5.20
CA ARG A 70 -1.69 -17.02 4.60
C ARG A 70 -1.87 -17.45 3.15
N MET A 71 -3.12 -17.65 2.75
CA MET A 71 -3.48 -17.92 1.36
C MET A 71 -3.32 -16.64 0.52
N ILE A 72 -2.66 -16.77 -0.61
CA ILE A 72 -2.41 -15.74 -1.60
C ILE A 72 -3.03 -16.18 -2.92
N ASP A 73 -3.85 -15.32 -3.50
CA ASP A 73 -4.50 -15.50 -4.79
C ASP A 73 -4.36 -14.23 -5.65
N GLU A 74 -5.01 -14.19 -6.81
CA GLU A 74 -4.97 -13.04 -7.70
C GLU A 74 -5.55 -11.76 -7.06
N ALA A 75 -6.51 -11.85 -6.14
CA ALA A 75 -7.06 -10.68 -5.45
C ALA A 75 -6.01 -10.04 -4.53
N VAL A 76 -5.25 -10.86 -3.81
CA VAL A 76 -4.11 -10.40 -3.00
C VAL A 76 -2.99 -9.85 -3.88
N ALA A 77 -2.72 -10.48 -5.03
CA ALA A 77 -1.74 -9.96 -5.99
C ALA A 77 -2.15 -8.61 -6.58
N LEU A 78 -3.43 -8.39 -6.88
CA LEU A 78 -3.91 -7.09 -7.34
C LEU A 78 -3.62 -5.97 -6.33
N ALA A 79 -3.85 -6.24 -5.04
CA ALA A 79 -3.52 -5.30 -3.97
C ALA A 79 -2.00 -5.04 -3.89
N ALA A 80 -1.17 -6.08 -4.00
CA ALA A 80 0.29 -5.95 -4.03
C ALA A 80 0.76 -5.11 -5.24
N ARG A 81 0.21 -5.31 -6.43
CA ARG A 81 0.53 -4.48 -7.61
C ARG A 81 0.21 -3.00 -7.37
N ARG A 82 -0.92 -2.69 -6.71
CA ARG A 82 -1.28 -1.30 -6.34
C ARG A 82 -0.27 -0.67 -5.38
N VAL A 83 0.20 -1.42 -4.38
CA VAL A 83 1.25 -0.95 -3.46
C VAL A 83 2.53 -0.61 -4.24
N LEU A 84 2.96 -1.47 -5.16
CA LEU A 84 4.15 -1.23 -5.97
C LEU A 84 3.99 -0.05 -6.93
N ALA A 85 2.80 0.13 -7.50
CA ALA A 85 2.50 1.29 -8.34
C ALA A 85 2.63 2.61 -7.57
N LYS A 86 2.15 2.65 -6.32
CA LYS A 86 2.30 3.82 -5.42
C LYS A 86 3.76 4.08 -5.06
N ALA A 87 4.56 3.03 -4.85
CA ALA A 87 5.98 3.16 -4.56
C ALA A 87 6.84 3.61 -5.76
N GLY A 88 6.40 3.31 -6.99
CA GLY A 88 7.08 3.70 -8.23
C GLY A 88 6.72 5.10 -8.75
N GLY A 89 5.69 5.75 -8.19
CA GLY A 89 5.37 7.15 -8.46
C GLY A 89 6.43 8.06 -7.85
N SER A 90 7.19 8.75 -8.70
CA SER A 90 8.26 9.68 -8.32
C SER A 90 7.88 10.58 -7.15
N ARG A 91 8.76 10.66 -6.15
CA ARG A 91 8.74 11.71 -5.11
C ARG A 91 8.92 13.05 -5.82
N VAL A 92 7.84 13.82 -5.98
CA VAL A 92 7.89 15.24 -6.34
C VAL A 92 8.00 16.05 -5.06
#